data_AF-A0A7T1T2I4-F1
#
_entry.id   AF-A0A7T1T2I4-F1
#
_cell.length_a   1.000
_cell.length_b   1.000
_cell.length_c   1.000
_cell.angle_alpha   90.00
_cell.angle_beta   90.00
_cell.angle_gamma   90.00
#
_symmetry.space_group_name_H-M   'P 1'
#
loop_
_entity.id
_entity.type
_entity.pdbx_description
1 polymer ?
#
loop_
_entity_poly.entity_id
_entity_poly.type
_entity_poly.pdbx_seq_one_letter_code
_entity_poly.pdbx_strand_id
1 'polypeptide(L)'
;MVQRIFTTAGHALGGAVANVAEIINPQRVILGGEGTRLGPPLLDPFREALQRVLVRPVDQAIDLRIVHTHDDTWAHGAACQFLTDLFRGPTAHPGGL
;
A
#
# COMPACT_ATOMS: atom_id res chain seq x y z
N MET A 1 -12.13 -21.56 -12.79
CA MET A 1 -10.76 -21.18 -13.22
C MET A 1 -10.40 -19.76 -12.78
N VAL A 2 -11.15 -18.74 -13.22
CA VAL A 2 -10.87 -17.31 -12.96
C VAL A 2 -10.81 -16.97 -11.47
N GLN A 3 -11.77 -17.43 -10.65
CA GLN A 3 -11.75 -17.21 -9.20
C GLN A 3 -10.44 -17.66 -8.55
N ARG A 4 -9.94 -18.85 -8.94
CA ARG A 4 -8.70 -19.39 -8.41
C ARG A 4 -7.49 -18.50 -8.72
N ILE A 5 -7.46 -17.87 -9.89
CA ILE A 5 -6.38 -16.96 -10.27
C ILE A 5 -6.36 -15.76 -9.34
N PHE A 6 -7.50 -15.12 -9.09
CA PHE A 6 -7.58 -13.99 -8.17
C PHE A 6 -7.29 -14.39 -6.73
N THR A 7 -7.75 -15.57 -6.30
CA THR A 7 -7.42 -16.09 -4.97
C THR A 7 -5.93 -16.33 -4.78
N THR A 8 -5.25 -16.92 -5.77
CA THR A 8 -3.79 -17.12 -5.72
C THR A 8 -3.06 -15.78 -5.74
N ALA A 9 -3.48 -14.84 -6.61
CA ALA A 9 -2.89 -13.52 -6.69
C ALA A 9 -3.04 -12.73 -5.37
N GLY A 10 -4.21 -12.78 -4.75
CA GLY A 10 -4.50 -12.14 -3.47
C GLY A 10 -3.58 -12.68 -2.36
N HIS A 11 -3.48 -14.02 -2.23
CA HIS A 11 -2.57 -14.63 -1.26
C HIS A 11 -1.10 -14.24 -1.49
N ALA A 12 -0.63 -14.30 -2.73
CA ALA A 12 0.75 -13.96 -3.07
C ALA A 12 1.06 -12.49 -2.73
N LEU A 13 0.17 -11.57 -3.11
CA LEU A 13 0.30 -10.16 -2.80
C LEU A 13 0.26 -9.90 -1.30
N GLY A 14 -0.69 -10.51 -0.58
CA GLY A 14 -0.83 -10.34 0.85
C GLY A 14 0.40 -10.81 1.62
N GLY A 15 0.94 -11.98 1.26
CA GLY A 15 2.18 -12.50 1.85
C GLY A 15 3.38 -11.61 1.56
N ALA A 16 3.52 -11.09 0.33
CA ALA A 16 4.61 -10.17 -0.01
C ALA A 16 4.54 -8.87 0.81
N VAL A 17 3.35 -8.27 0.93
CA VAL A 17 3.15 -7.08 1.76
C VAL A 17 3.41 -7.38 3.23
N ALA A 18 3.00 -8.54 3.73
CA ALA A 18 3.22 -8.93 5.11
C ALA A 18 4.71 -9.05 5.46
N ASN A 19 5.50 -9.64 4.56
CA ASN A 19 6.95 -9.74 4.73
C ASN A 19 7.62 -8.37 4.84
N VAL A 20 7.22 -7.41 4.00
CA VAL A 20 7.74 -6.03 4.06
C VAL A 20 7.28 -5.33 5.33
N ALA A 21 5.99 -5.46 5.67
CA ALA A 21 5.40 -4.85 6.85
C ALA A 21 6.05 -5.36 8.14
N GLU A 22 6.49 -6.61 8.17
CA GLU A 22 7.19 -7.15 9.34
C GLU A 22 8.56 -6.50 9.56
N ILE A 23 9.25 -6.13 8.48
CA ILE A 23 10.57 -5.49 8.55
C ILE A 23 10.44 -4.01 8.95
N ILE A 24 9.53 -3.27 8.32
CA ILE A 24 9.45 -1.81 8.50
C ILE A 24 8.44 -1.39 9.58
N ASN A 25 7.64 -2.33 10.09
CA ASN A 25 6.64 -2.14 11.13
C ASN A 25 5.74 -0.89 10.92
N PRO A 26 5.01 -0.81 9.79
CA PRO A 26 4.24 0.39 9.47
C PRO A 26 2.95 0.42 10.29
N GLN A 27 2.50 1.62 10.66
CA GLN A 27 1.19 1.81 11.30
C GLN A 27 0.01 1.63 10.32
N ARG A 28 0.26 1.84 9.02
CA ARG A 28 -0.78 1.82 7.98
C ARG A 28 -0.23 1.25 6.67
N VAL A 29 -1.07 0.48 6.00
CA VAL A 29 -0.86 0.03 4.61
C VAL A 29 -1.99 0.59 3.76
N ILE A 30 -1.63 1.24 2.64
CA ILE A 30 -2.59 1.75 1.67
C ILE A 30 -2.45 0.93 0.40
N LEU A 31 -3.48 0.18 0.05
CA LEU A 31 -3.54 -0.59 -1.19
C LEU A 31 -4.37 0.18 -2.22
N GLY A 32 -3.70 0.68 -3.26
CA GLY A 32 -4.31 1.40 -4.37
C GLY A 32 -4.21 0.64 -5.70
N GLY A 33 -4.69 1.27 -6.78
CA GLY A 33 -4.58 0.77 -8.14
C GLY A 33 -5.84 0.04 -8.62
N GLU A 34 -5.91 -0.13 -9.94
CA GLU A 34 -7.09 -0.64 -10.67
C GLU A 34 -7.52 -2.03 -10.19
N GLY A 35 -6.56 -2.88 -9.79
CA GLY A 35 -6.80 -4.22 -9.28
C GLY A 35 -7.64 -4.27 -8.01
N THR A 36 -7.70 -3.17 -7.24
CA THR A 36 -8.55 -3.09 -6.03
C THR A 36 -10.05 -3.21 -6.36
N ARG A 37 -10.46 -2.89 -7.60
CA ARG A 37 -11.85 -3.00 -8.05
C ARG A 37 -12.32 -4.44 -8.27
N LEU A 38 -11.39 -5.40 -8.28
CA LEU A 38 -11.72 -6.83 -8.31
C LEU A 38 -12.43 -7.29 -7.03
N GLY A 39 -12.35 -6.50 -5.95
CA GLY A 39 -13.17 -6.69 -4.76
C GLY A 39 -12.84 -7.97 -3.98
N PRO A 40 -13.83 -8.58 -3.31
CA PRO A 40 -13.63 -9.73 -2.41
C PRO A 40 -12.79 -10.88 -2.99
N PRO A 41 -12.96 -11.31 -4.26
CA PRO A 41 -12.14 -12.36 -4.88
C PRO A 41 -10.62 -12.18 -4.79
N LEU A 42 -10.14 -10.93 -4.76
CA LEU A 42 -8.72 -10.60 -4.60
C LEU A 42 -8.41 -10.11 -3.17
N LEU A 43 -9.27 -9.26 -2.62
CA LEU A 43 -9.00 -8.52 -1.38
C LEU A 43 -9.15 -9.36 -0.12
N ASP A 44 -10.03 -10.37 -0.10
CA ASP A 44 -10.17 -11.24 1.06
C ASP A 44 -8.96 -12.18 1.21
N PRO A 45 -8.52 -12.89 0.14
CA PRO A 45 -7.29 -13.69 0.20
C PRO A 45 -6.03 -12.86 0.50
N PHE A 46 -6.00 -11.60 0.06
CA PHE A 46 -4.96 -10.64 0.44
C PHE A 46 -4.96 -10.36 1.95
N ARG A 47 -6.12 -10.03 2.53
CA ARG A 47 -6.25 -9.80 3.99
C ARG A 47 -5.88 -11.03 4.80
N GLU A 48 -6.34 -12.21 4.36
CA GLU A 48 -6.00 -13.48 5.02
C GLU A 48 -4.50 -13.71 5.06
N ALA A 49 -3.81 -13.57 3.92
CA ALA A 49 -2.36 -13.76 3.87
C ALA A 49 -1.61 -12.70 4.70
N LEU A 50 -2.07 -11.45 4.67
CA LEU A 50 -1.48 -10.36 5.45
C LEU A 50 -1.56 -10.64 6.96
N GLN A 51 -2.72 -11.11 7.44
CA GLN A 51 -2.97 -11.42 8.86
C GLN A 51 -2.27 -12.71 9.34
N ARG A 52 -2.03 -13.68 8.44
CA ARG A 52 -1.34 -14.94 8.81
C ARG A 52 0.12 -14.71 9.23
N VAL A 53 0.80 -13.75 8.62
CA VAL A 53 2.22 -13.46 8.90
C VAL A 53 2.34 -12.44 10.04
N LEU A 54 1.46 -11.45 10.09
CA LEU A 54 1.52 -10.37 11.07
C LEU A 54 0.70 -10.73 12.32
N VAL A 55 1.29 -11.49 13.23
CA VAL A 55 0.68 -11.78 14.54
C VAL A 55 0.94 -10.61 15.48
N ARG A 56 -0.02 -9.69 15.57
CA ARG A 56 0.09 -8.45 16.36
C ARG A 56 -1.07 -8.32 17.35
N PRO A 57 -0.85 -7.70 18.52
CA PRO A 57 -1.94 -7.28 19.41
C PRO A 57 -2.99 -6.44 18.68
N VAL A 58 -4.25 -6.51 19.10
CA VAL A 58 -5.37 -5.80 18.45
C VAL A 58 -5.16 -4.28 18.40
N ASP A 59 -4.58 -3.70 19.44
CA ASP A 59 -4.23 -2.29 19.54
C ASP A 59 -3.06 -1.87 18.62
N GLN A 60 -2.36 -2.85 18.05
CA GLN A 60 -1.22 -2.66 17.14
C GLN A 60 -1.48 -3.26 15.75
N ALA A 61 -2.75 -3.56 15.44
CA ALA A 61 -3.14 -4.03 14.14
C ALA A 61 -2.83 -2.96 13.08
N ILE A 62 -2.28 -3.39 11.94
CA ILE A 62 -2.04 -2.49 10.81
C ILE A 62 -3.38 -1.94 10.30
N ASP A 63 -3.47 -0.62 10.17
CA ASP A 63 -4.60 0.02 9.49
C ASP A 63 -4.48 -0.21 7.98
N LEU A 64 -5.26 -1.15 7.44
CA LEU A 64 -5.30 -1.43 6.01
C LEU A 64 -6.39 -0.60 5.33
N ARG A 65 -5.99 0.32 4.43
CA ARG A 65 -6.90 1.15 3.63
C ARG A 65 -6.87 0.73 2.17
N ILE A 66 -8.04 0.40 1.63
CA ILE A 66 -8.22 0.17 0.19
C ILE A 66 -8.65 1.49 -0.44
N VAL A 67 -7.89 1.96 -1.43
CA VAL A 67 -8.19 3.20 -2.14
C VAL A 67 -8.45 2.86 -3.60
N HIS A 68 -9.65 3.18 -4.06
CA HIS A 68 -9.95 3.07 -5.48
C HIS A 68 -9.38 4.29 -6.20
N THR A 69 -8.39 4.04 -7.04
CA THR A 69 -7.82 5.05 -7.94
C THR A 69 -8.78 5.31 -9.08
N HIS A 70 -8.93 6.59 -9.40
CA HIS A 70 -9.49 7.06 -10.67
C HIS A 70 -8.33 7.46 -11.58
N ASP A 71 -8.58 7.57 -12.88
CA ASP A 71 -7.55 7.88 -13.88
C ASP A 71 -6.73 9.13 -13.50
N ASP A 72 -7.39 10.16 -12.96
CA ASP A 72 -6.75 11.42 -12.57
C ASP A 72 -5.91 11.33 -11.28
N THR A 73 -6.08 10.27 -10.48
CA THR A 73 -5.35 10.10 -9.19
C THR A 73 -3.85 10.01 -9.43
N TRP A 74 -3.45 9.43 -10.55
CA TRP A 74 -2.04 9.30 -10.96
C TRP A 74 -1.47 10.67 -11.35
N ALA A 75 -2.25 11.48 -12.08
CA ALA A 75 -1.86 12.83 -12.47
C ALA A 75 -1.69 13.75 -11.25
N HIS A 76 -2.56 13.63 -10.24
CA HIS A 76 -2.41 14.36 -8.99
C HIS A 76 -1.12 13.99 -8.25
N GLY A 77 -0.75 12.71 -8.21
CA GLY A 77 0.52 12.27 -7.63
C GLY A 77 1.73 12.90 -8.34
N ALA A 78 1.72 12.91 -9.66
CA ALA A 78 2.76 13.55 -10.47
C ALA A 78 2.82 15.08 -10.27
N ALA A 79 1.67 15.75 -10.17
CA ALA A 79 1.60 17.16 -9.86
C ALA A 79 2.16 17.45 -8.44
N CYS A 80 1.80 16.65 -7.44
CA CYS A 80 2.33 16.75 -6.08
C CYS A 80 3.87 16.57 -6.04
N GLN A 81 4.43 15.73 -6.91
CA GLN A 81 5.89 15.61 -7.03
C GLN A 81 6.52 16.93 -7.46
N PHE A 82 5.99 17.56 -8.52
CA PHE A 82 6.44 18.88 -8.96
C PHE A 82 6.26 19.95 -7.88
N LEU A 83 5.12 19.96 -7.19
CA LEU A 83 4.88 20.90 -6.08
C LEU A 83 5.85 20.69 -4.92
N THR A 84 6.21 19.43 -4.62
CA THR A 84 7.19 19.13 -3.56
C THR A 84 8.54 19.76 -3.87
N ASP A 85 8.98 19.71 -5.13
CA ASP A 85 10.24 20.34 -5.54
C ASP A 85 10.14 21.87 -5.52
N LEU A 86 9.00 22.42 -5.95
CA LEU A 86 8.75 23.87 -5.92
C LEU A 86 8.73 24.45 -4.50
N PHE A 87 8.19 23.70 -3.53
CA PHE A 87 8.02 24.16 -2.14
C PHE A 87 9.17 23.75 -1.20
N ARG A 88 10.17 23.00 -1.68
CA ARG A 88 11.43 22.85 -0.94
C ARG A 88 12.19 24.17 -0.99
N GLY A 89 12.09 24.97 0.08
CA GLY A 89 12.83 26.22 0.23
C GLY A 89 14.36 26.04 0.16
N PRO A 90 15.14 27.13 0.06
CA PRO A 90 16.58 27.08 -0.25
C PRO A 90 17.49 26.41 0.79
N THR A 91 16.96 25.89 1.90
CA THR A 91 17.76 25.47 3.07
C THR A 91 18.10 23.98 3.12
N ALA A 92 17.91 23.22 2.04
CA ALA A 92 18.39 21.84 1.96
C ALA A 92 19.81 21.76 1.37
N HIS A 93 20.79 22.45 1.97
CA HIS A 93 22.20 22.18 1.75
C HIS A 93 22.84 21.66 3.05
N PRO A 94 23.19 20.36 3.16
CA PRO A 94 24.01 19.86 4.25
C PRO A 94 25.47 20.21 3.94
N GLY A 95 25.88 21.43 4.27
CA GLY A 95 27.26 21.88 4.01
C GLY A 95 27.39 23.39 3.93
N GLY A 96 27.22 24.08 5.05
CA GLY A 96 27.34 25.53 5.12
C GLY A 96 27.79 25.99 6.50
N LEU A 97 29.02 25.63 6.85
CA LEU A 97 30.08 26.42 7.53
C LEU A 97 31.10 25.45 8.14
#